data_AF-A0A4R6T3W9-F1
#
_entry.id   AF-A0A4R6T3W9-F1
#
_cell.length_a   1.000
_cell.length_b   1.000
_cell.length_c   1.000
_cell.angle_alpha   90.00
_cell.angle_beta   90.00
_cell.angle_gamma   90.00
#
_symmetry.space_group_name_H-M   'P 1'
#
loop_
_entity.id
_entity.type
_entity.pdbx_description
1 polymer ?
#
loop_
_entity_poly.entity_id
_entity_poly.type
_entity_poly.pdbx_seq_one_letter_code
_entity_poly.pdbx_strand_id
1 'polypeptide(L)'
;MDFLKITPEKENEDGFKEIARILFDNYAIQKDDQLYRLIEIEFYWNSKTHSDQSTYGRNHIQPKGGDWFFHYSGVDIALDNSVPEGTGGILIRGIYDLNEKKVIKGPMVCAMTLFSGFNAFEGSIQTKLIQKEGLESFPIKSGPRKGLGKNAQINGMHERNYAFSIDPKK
;
A
#
# COMPACT_ATOMS: atom_id res chain seq x y z
N MET A 1 1.28 2.13 -15.57
CA MET A 1 1.25 1.12 -14.47
C MET A 1 -0.21 0.85 -14.20
N ASP A 2 -0.85 0.12 -15.10
CA ASP A 2 -2.29 0.27 -15.31
C ASP A 2 -3.10 -0.44 -14.22
N PHE A 3 -2.48 -1.39 -13.52
CA PHE A 3 -3.12 -2.10 -12.41
C PHE A 3 -3.33 -1.23 -11.16
N LEU A 4 -2.63 -0.10 -11.02
CA LEU A 4 -2.87 0.86 -9.92
C LEU A 4 -4.02 1.83 -10.22
N LYS A 5 -4.61 1.76 -11.41
CA LYS A 5 -5.75 2.59 -11.80
C LYS A 5 -7.02 2.09 -11.14
N ILE A 6 -7.60 2.95 -10.31
CA ILE A 6 -8.94 2.72 -9.77
C ILE A 6 -9.93 3.21 -10.80
N THR A 7 -10.86 2.38 -11.21
CA THR A 7 -12.00 2.75 -12.06
C THR A 7 -13.30 2.65 -11.24
N PRO A 8 -14.43 3.24 -11.70
CA PRO A 8 -15.70 3.18 -10.95
C PRO A 8 -16.15 1.74 -10.62
N GLU A 9 -15.86 0.78 -11.49
CA GLU A 9 -16.15 -0.63 -11.28
C GLU A 9 -15.15 -1.36 -10.35
N LYS A 10 -14.00 -0.72 -10.04
CA LYS A 10 -12.94 -1.26 -9.18
C LYS A 10 -12.77 -0.55 -7.84
N GLU A 11 -13.48 0.54 -7.56
CA GLU A 11 -13.45 1.21 -6.24
C GLU A 11 -14.30 0.48 -5.17
N ASN A 12 -14.05 -0.82 -5.02
CA ASN A 12 -14.73 -1.73 -4.10
C ASN A 12 -13.75 -2.81 -3.57
N GLU A 13 -14.24 -3.70 -2.70
CA GLU A 13 -13.41 -4.73 -2.06
C GLU A 13 -12.71 -5.65 -3.06
N ASP A 14 -13.40 -6.06 -4.14
CA ASP A 14 -12.85 -6.98 -5.14
C ASP A 14 -11.78 -6.32 -6.00
N GLY A 15 -12.01 -5.08 -6.44
CA GLY A 15 -11.01 -4.30 -7.18
C GLY A 15 -9.74 -4.07 -6.37
N PHE A 16 -9.87 -3.69 -5.09
CA PHE A 16 -8.70 -3.55 -4.21
C PHE A 16 -7.99 -4.88 -3.94
N LYS A 17 -8.74 -5.98 -3.82
CA LYS A 17 -8.18 -7.32 -3.67
C LYS A 17 -7.40 -7.78 -4.90
N GLU A 18 -7.84 -7.42 -6.11
CA GLU A 18 -7.11 -7.68 -7.36
C GLU A 18 -5.75 -6.97 -7.36
N ILE A 19 -5.73 -5.70 -6.98
CA ILE A 19 -4.48 -4.92 -6.87
C ILE A 19 -3.56 -5.53 -5.80
N ALA A 20 -4.12 -5.89 -4.64
CA ALA A 20 -3.37 -6.54 -3.57
C ALA A 20 -2.73 -7.85 -4.03
N ARG A 21 -3.49 -8.68 -4.78
CA ARG A 21 -2.99 -9.93 -5.37
C ARG A 21 -1.80 -9.68 -6.28
N ILE A 22 -1.89 -8.70 -7.18
CA ILE A 22 -0.80 -8.35 -8.09
C ILE A 22 0.44 -7.92 -7.30
N LEU A 23 0.27 -7.05 -6.30
CA LEU A 23 1.38 -6.58 -5.46
C LEU A 23 2.04 -7.71 -4.66
N PHE A 24 1.24 -8.62 -4.09
CA PHE A 24 1.75 -9.73 -3.28
C PHE A 24 2.45 -10.81 -4.09
N ASP A 25 1.97 -11.10 -5.29
CA ASP A 25 2.43 -12.27 -6.05
C ASP A 25 3.45 -11.91 -7.14
N ASN A 26 3.45 -10.66 -7.63
CA ASN A 26 4.27 -10.28 -8.80
C ASN A 26 5.32 -9.20 -8.51
N TYR A 27 5.32 -8.62 -7.31
CA TYR A 27 6.21 -7.50 -6.98
C TYR A 27 6.98 -7.72 -5.67
N ALA A 28 8.20 -7.18 -5.65
CA ALA A 28 8.98 -6.97 -4.43
C ALA A 28 9.46 -5.51 -4.37
N ILE A 29 9.67 -5.00 -3.17
CA ILE A 29 10.34 -3.73 -2.95
C ILE A 29 11.84 -4.01 -2.88
N GLN A 30 12.60 -3.39 -3.77
CA GLN A 30 14.05 -3.36 -3.73
C GLN A 30 14.50 -2.13 -2.95
N LYS A 31 15.35 -2.33 -1.95
CA LYS A 31 16.13 -1.28 -1.28
C LYS A 31 17.58 -1.74 -1.29
N ASP A 32 18.44 -1.04 -2.02
CA ASP A 32 19.83 -1.45 -2.23
C ASP A 32 19.88 -2.90 -2.77
N ASP A 33 20.67 -3.77 -2.15
CA ASP A 33 20.76 -5.20 -2.49
C ASP A 33 19.70 -6.08 -1.80
N GLN A 34 18.80 -5.47 -1.05
CA GLN A 34 17.82 -6.15 -0.21
C GLN A 34 16.44 -6.18 -0.87
N LEU A 35 15.77 -7.33 -0.80
CA LEU A 35 14.43 -7.53 -1.36
C LEU A 35 13.40 -7.79 -0.26
N TYR A 36 12.26 -7.09 -0.38
CA TYR A 36 11.15 -7.20 0.55
C TYR A 36 9.87 -7.53 -0.20
N ARG A 37 9.16 -8.58 0.22
CA ARG A 37 7.82 -8.88 -0.28
C ARG A 37 6.78 -8.13 0.54
N LEU A 38 5.78 -7.52 -0.10
CA LEU A 38 4.59 -7.00 0.60
C LEU A 38 3.78 -8.16 1.17
N ILE A 39 3.35 -8.06 2.43
CA ILE A 39 2.54 -9.12 3.09
C ILE A 39 1.31 -8.60 3.83
N GLU A 40 1.21 -7.30 4.08
CA GLU A 40 0.04 -6.66 4.70
C GLU A 40 -0.07 -5.22 4.20
N ILE A 41 -1.21 -4.87 3.61
CA ILE A 41 -1.50 -3.54 3.05
C ILE A 41 -2.94 -3.11 3.36
N GLU A 42 -3.19 -1.80 3.38
CA GLU A 42 -4.52 -1.21 3.53
C GLU A 42 -4.81 -0.19 2.43
N PHE A 43 -6.02 -0.22 1.86
CA PHE A 43 -6.46 0.73 0.85
C PHE A 43 -7.18 1.90 1.51
N TYR A 44 -6.82 3.12 1.09
CA TYR A 44 -7.52 4.36 1.43
C TYR A 44 -7.82 5.06 0.12
N TRP A 45 -9.10 5.24 -0.20
CA TRP A 45 -9.52 5.83 -1.46
C TRP A 45 -10.74 6.71 -1.26
N ASN A 46 -10.63 7.98 -1.65
CA ASN A 46 -11.74 8.92 -1.61
C ASN A 46 -12.00 9.51 -3.00
N SER A 47 -13.20 9.29 -3.53
CA SER A 47 -13.70 9.82 -4.79
C SER A 47 -15.10 10.41 -4.61
N LYS A 48 -15.71 10.91 -5.69
CA LYS A 48 -17.11 11.40 -5.68
C LYS A 48 -18.12 10.29 -5.35
N THR A 49 -17.82 9.06 -5.74
CA THR A 49 -18.69 7.87 -5.62
C THR A 49 -18.25 6.93 -4.50
N HIS A 50 -17.03 7.10 -3.99
CA HIS A 50 -16.48 6.39 -2.85
C HIS A 50 -16.00 7.40 -1.81
N SER A 51 -16.88 7.85 -0.93
CA SER A 51 -16.48 8.76 0.15
C SER A 51 -15.74 7.96 1.22
N ASP A 52 -14.45 8.22 1.43
CA ASP A 52 -13.68 7.69 2.55
C ASP A 52 -12.95 8.80 3.27
N GLN A 53 -13.59 9.29 4.34
CA GLN A 53 -13.06 10.38 5.16
C GLN A 53 -11.83 10.00 5.98
N SER A 54 -11.42 8.72 5.98
CA SER A 54 -10.17 8.26 6.59
C SER A 54 -8.94 8.43 5.70
N THR A 55 -9.14 8.76 4.42
CA THR A 55 -8.05 9.00 3.47
C THR A 55 -7.26 10.24 3.86
N TYR A 56 -5.93 10.12 3.90
CA TYR A 56 -5.06 11.26 4.17
C TYR A 56 -5.16 12.32 3.07
N GLY A 57 -5.34 13.58 3.48
CA GLY A 57 -5.31 14.72 2.57
C GLY A 57 -3.94 14.88 1.92
N ARG A 58 -3.91 15.02 0.59
CA ARG A 58 -2.68 15.22 -0.20
C ARG A 58 -2.42 16.71 -0.44
N ASN A 59 -2.32 17.48 0.65
CA ASN A 59 -2.35 18.95 0.60
C ASN A 59 -1.03 19.60 0.17
N HIS A 60 0.10 18.91 0.36
CA HIS A 60 1.44 19.46 0.13
C HIS A 60 2.06 18.99 -1.19
N ILE A 61 1.55 17.90 -1.74
CA ILE A 61 2.02 17.30 -3.00
C ILE A 61 0.86 16.58 -3.66
N GLN A 62 0.84 16.57 -5.00
CA GLN A 62 -0.08 15.77 -5.81
C GLN A 62 0.70 14.59 -6.43
N PRO A 63 0.80 13.45 -5.73
CA PRO A 63 1.50 12.29 -6.24
C PRO A 63 0.73 11.66 -7.40
N LYS A 64 1.49 11.11 -8.34
CA LYS A 64 1.00 10.30 -9.45
C LYS A 64 0.91 8.84 -9.02
N GLY A 65 0.15 8.04 -9.76
CA GLY A 65 0.05 6.59 -9.50
C GLY A 65 1.42 5.93 -9.46
N GLY A 66 1.72 5.25 -8.35
CA GLY A 66 3.01 4.59 -8.08
C GLY A 66 3.99 5.40 -7.24
N ASP A 67 3.77 6.70 -7.03
CA ASP A 67 4.65 7.52 -6.20
C ASP A 67 4.59 7.07 -4.73
N TRP A 68 5.74 7.11 -4.05
CA TRP A 68 5.80 6.99 -2.60
C TRP A 68 5.22 8.24 -1.95
N PHE A 69 4.21 8.08 -1.10
CA PHE A 69 3.62 9.18 -0.35
C PHE A 69 3.77 8.97 1.14
N PHE A 70 4.56 9.83 1.79
CA PHE A 70 4.78 9.79 3.23
C PHE A 70 3.74 10.61 3.98
N HIS A 71 3.27 10.05 5.10
CA HIS A 71 2.39 10.73 6.04
C HIS A 71 2.64 10.19 7.46
N TYR A 72 1.97 10.75 8.46
CA TYR A 72 2.25 10.45 9.87
C TYR A 72 1.99 9.00 10.30
N SER A 73 1.28 8.22 9.49
CA SER A 73 0.99 6.81 9.78
C SER A 73 1.89 5.83 9.03
N GLY A 74 2.68 6.27 8.05
CA GLY A 74 3.56 5.41 7.27
C GLY A 74 3.81 5.94 5.86
N VAL A 75 3.85 5.01 4.92
CA VAL A 75 4.09 5.29 3.50
C VAL A 75 3.07 4.54 2.66
N ASP A 76 2.49 5.27 1.72
CA ASP A 76 1.56 4.75 0.72
C ASP A 76 2.27 4.55 -0.62
N ILE A 77 1.81 3.56 -1.37
CA ILE A 77 1.91 3.58 -2.84
C ILE A 77 0.70 4.37 -3.34
N ALA A 78 0.92 5.51 -4.00
CA ALA A 78 -0.17 6.31 -4.53
C ALA A 78 -0.95 5.54 -5.61
N LEU A 79 -2.28 5.59 -5.54
CA LEU A 79 -3.16 5.07 -6.58
C LEU A 79 -3.29 6.10 -7.70
N ASP A 80 -3.53 5.64 -8.93
CA ASP A 80 -3.76 6.55 -10.06
C ASP A 80 -5.13 7.23 -9.92
N ASN A 81 -5.10 8.56 -9.90
CA ASN A 81 -6.23 9.46 -9.66
C ASN A 81 -6.86 10.05 -10.93
N SER A 82 -6.52 9.53 -12.10
CA SER A 82 -6.98 10.08 -13.37
C SER A 82 -8.48 9.90 -13.60
N VAL A 83 -9.03 8.69 -13.40
CA VAL A 83 -10.46 8.38 -13.63
C VAL A 83 -10.91 7.18 -12.78
N PRO A 84 -11.82 7.34 -11.79
CA PRO A 84 -12.50 8.58 -11.44
C PRO A 84 -11.55 9.55 -10.76
N GLU A 85 -11.90 10.84 -10.74
CA GLU A 85 -11.20 11.82 -9.92
C GLU A 85 -11.29 11.39 -8.46
N GLY A 86 -10.15 11.01 -7.89
CA GLY A 86 -10.05 10.53 -6.53
C GLY A 86 -8.70 10.84 -5.92
N THR A 87 -8.54 10.51 -4.66
CA THR A 87 -7.27 10.62 -3.95
C THR A 87 -7.16 9.45 -3.01
N GLY A 88 -5.98 8.86 -2.91
CA GLY A 88 -5.80 7.70 -2.07
C GLY A 88 -4.57 6.89 -2.42
N GLY A 89 -4.29 5.90 -1.60
CA GLY A 89 -3.08 5.11 -1.67
C GLY A 89 -3.21 3.79 -0.94
N ILE A 90 -2.15 3.03 -1.02
CA ILE A 90 -2.01 1.70 -0.43
C ILE A 90 -0.98 1.80 0.69
N LEU A 91 -1.45 1.84 1.93
CA LEU A 91 -0.60 1.89 3.11
C LEU A 91 0.10 0.56 3.30
N ILE A 92 1.44 0.60 3.37
CA ILE A 92 2.26 -0.58 3.66
C ILE A 92 2.25 -0.84 5.17
N ARG A 93 1.83 -2.03 5.59
CA ARG A 93 1.75 -2.41 7.02
C ARG A 93 2.62 -3.59 7.42
N GLY A 94 3.01 -4.41 6.45
CA GLY A 94 3.83 -5.57 6.68
C GLY A 94 4.64 -5.90 5.43
N ILE A 95 5.91 -6.19 5.67
CA ILE A 95 6.85 -6.68 4.65
C ILE A 95 7.56 -7.93 5.17
N TYR A 96 8.00 -8.77 4.24
CA TYR A 96 8.81 -9.95 4.50
C TYR A 96 10.17 -9.77 3.82
N ASP A 97 11.23 -9.76 4.62
CA ASP A 97 12.59 -9.75 4.14
C ASP A 97 12.93 -11.10 3.48
N LEU A 98 13.19 -11.09 2.18
CA LEU A 98 13.45 -12.30 1.41
C LEU A 98 14.86 -12.87 1.64
N ASN A 99 15.81 -12.07 2.13
CA ASN A 99 17.18 -12.49 2.37
C ASN A 99 17.31 -13.04 3.80
N GLU A 100 16.83 -12.29 4.80
CA GLU A 100 16.86 -12.66 6.23
C GLU A 100 15.71 -13.59 6.64
N LYS A 101 14.72 -13.80 5.76
CA LYS A 101 13.53 -14.62 6.04
C LYS A 101 12.73 -14.13 7.24
N LYS A 102 12.62 -12.81 7.39
CA LYS A 102 12.05 -12.16 8.58
C LYS A 102 10.80 -11.35 8.25
N VAL A 103 9.80 -11.47 9.10
CA VAL A 103 8.58 -10.65 9.04
C VAL A 103 8.79 -9.34 9.78
N ILE A 104 8.43 -8.23 9.14
CA ILE A 104 8.47 -6.87 9.68
C ILE A 104 7.06 -6.31 9.63
N LYS A 105 6.54 -5.83 10.77
CA LYS A 105 5.15 -5.38 10.91
C LYS A 105 5.06 -4.01 11.57
N GLY A 106 4.04 -3.28 11.17
CA GLY A 106 3.75 -1.93 11.63
C GLY A 106 4.09 -0.92 10.53
N PRO A 107 3.17 -0.01 10.14
CA PRO A 107 3.37 0.81 8.96
C PRO A 107 4.55 1.77 9.07
N MET A 108 4.75 2.38 10.24
CA MET A 108 5.94 3.20 10.49
C MET A 108 7.24 2.39 10.52
N VAL A 109 7.20 1.15 11.03
CA VAL A 109 8.38 0.27 11.03
C VAL A 109 8.74 -0.10 9.60
N CYS A 110 7.76 -0.47 8.77
CA CYS A 110 7.97 -0.72 7.35
C CYS A 110 8.54 0.52 6.63
N ALA A 111 7.98 1.71 6.87
CA ALA A 111 8.50 2.95 6.30
C ALA A 111 9.96 3.19 6.71
N MET A 112 10.30 3.05 8.00
CA MET A 112 11.67 3.19 8.49
C MET A 112 12.61 2.16 7.86
N THR A 113 12.22 0.88 7.80
CA THR A 113 13.02 -0.18 7.17
C THR A 113 13.30 0.13 5.69
N LEU A 114 12.27 0.55 4.95
CA LEU A 114 12.36 0.74 3.50
C LEU A 114 13.03 2.05 3.10
N PHE A 115 12.97 3.09 3.93
CA PHE A 115 13.34 4.45 3.53
C PHE A 115 14.38 5.13 4.43
N SER A 116 14.89 4.48 5.47
CA SER A 116 16.02 5.01 6.26
C SER A 116 17.37 4.63 5.64
N GLY A 117 18.41 5.35 6.05
CA GLY A 117 19.80 5.04 5.65
C GLY A 117 20.24 5.72 4.36
N PHE A 118 19.41 6.60 3.78
CA PHE A 118 19.84 7.47 2.69
C PHE A 118 20.55 8.71 3.25
N ASN A 119 21.72 9.04 2.68
CA ASN A 119 22.48 10.22 3.06
C ASN A 119 21.82 11.48 2.48
N ALA A 120 21.54 12.47 3.33
CA ALA A 120 20.90 13.73 2.93
C ALA A 120 21.70 14.59 1.93
N PHE A 121 22.98 14.28 1.73
CA PHE A 121 23.89 14.95 0.79
C PHE A 121 24.25 14.09 -0.43
N GLU A 122 23.81 12.83 -0.49
CA GLU A 122 24.01 11.95 -1.64
C GLU A 122 22.70 11.82 -2.44
N GLY A 123 22.68 10.95 -3.45
CA GLY A 123 21.56 10.84 -4.41
C GLY A 123 20.19 10.58 -3.78
N SER A 124 19.15 10.55 -4.62
CA SER A 124 17.77 10.34 -4.19
C SER A 124 17.54 8.95 -3.58
N ILE A 125 16.46 8.81 -2.81
CA ILE A 125 15.88 7.52 -2.37
C ILE A 125 15.80 6.57 -3.57
N GLN A 126 16.45 5.41 -3.48
CA GLN A 126 16.49 4.40 -4.55
C GLN A 126 15.46 3.27 -4.38
N THR A 127 14.73 3.27 -3.27
CA THR A 127 13.70 2.26 -2.96
C THR A 127 12.62 2.24 -4.02
N LYS A 128 12.37 1.08 -4.62
CA LYS A 128 11.43 0.93 -5.75
C LYS A 128 10.75 -0.42 -5.77
N LEU A 129 9.55 -0.49 -6.36
CA LEU A 129 8.92 -1.75 -6.69
C LEU A 129 9.55 -2.32 -7.97
N ILE A 130 9.92 -3.60 -7.92
CA ILE A 130 10.38 -4.36 -9.08
C ILE A 130 9.47 -5.56 -9.30
N GLN A 131 9.27 -5.95 -10.56
CA GLN A 131 8.65 -7.23 -10.85
C GLN A 131 9.55 -8.35 -10.33
N LYS A 132 8.94 -9.32 -9.66
CA LYS A 132 9.65 -10.47 -9.09
C LYS A 132 8.86 -11.74 -9.37
N GLU A 133 9.29 -12.47 -10.39
CA GLU A 133 8.76 -13.79 -10.68
C GLU A 133 9.17 -14.81 -9.60
N GLY A 134 8.40 -15.89 -9.48
CA GLY A 134 8.67 -17.01 -8.58
C GLY A 134 8.37 -16.76 -7.11
N LEU A 135 7.60 -15.72 -6.77
CA LEU A 135 7.02 -15.60 -5.43
C LEU A 135 5.87 -16.61 -5.30
N GLU A 136 5.92 -17.44 -4.27
CA GLU A 136 4.85 -18.39 -3.97
C GLU A 136 3.54 -17.64 -3.68
N SER A 137 2.45 -18.05 -4.32
CA SER A 137 1.14 -17.44 -4.09
C SER A 137 0.49 -18.00 -2.82
N PHE A 138 0.01 -17.12 -1.95
CA PHE A 138 -0.67 -17.50 -0.70
C PHE A 138 -2.15 -17.08 -0.75
N PRO A 139 -3.03 -17.73 0.05
CA PRO A 139 -4.39 -17.25 0.23
C PRO A 139 -4.41 -15.84 0.82
N ILE A 140 -5.12 -14.91 0.17
CA ILE A 140 -5.32 -13.56 0.70
C ILE A 140 -6.40 -13.58 1.77
N LYS A 141 -6.06 -13.07 2.95
CA LYS A 141 -7.01 -12.72 4.00
C LYS A 141 -7.42 -11.26 3.82
N SER A 142 -8.73 -11.00 3.79
CA SER A 142 -9.30 -9.66 3.79
C SER A 142 -9.96 -9.36 5.12
N GLY A 143 -9.98 -8.09 5.53
CA GLY A 143 -10.65 -7.66 6.75
C GLY A 143 -10.69 -6.13 6.89
N PRO A 144 -11.32 -5.63 7.96
CA PRO A 144 -11.33 -4.21 8.28
C PRO A 144 -9.93 -3.64 8.50
N ARG A 145 -9.76 -2.36 8.17
CA ARG A 145 -8.51 -1.62 8.43
C ARG A 145 -8.31 -1.36 9.92
N LYS A 146 -7.04 -1.27 10.35
CA LYS A 146 -6.65 -1.15 11.75
C LYS A 146 -6.33 0.29 12.13
N GLY A 147 -6.85 0.71 13.29
CA GLY A 147 -6.52 2.01 13.87
C GLY A 147 -7.22 3.20 13.20
N LEU A 148 -8.39 2.97 12.61
CA LEU A 148 -9.20 4.02 12.00
C LEU A 148 -9.81 4.95 13.07
N GLY A 149 -9.81 6.25 12.78
CA GLY A 149 -10.44 7.26 13.62
C GLY A 149 -11.97 7.32 13.46
N LYS A 150 -12.62 8.21 14.23
CA LYS A 150 -14.07 8.44 14.19
C LYS A 150 -14.59 8.88 12.81
N ASN A 151 -13.74 9.52 12.01
CA ASN A 151 -14.03 9.93 10.64
C ASN A 151 -14.41 8.74 9.74
N ALA A 152 -13.80 7.56 9.92
CA ALA A 152 -14.16 6.36 9.17
C ALA A 152 -15.55 5.78 9.55
N GLN A 153 -16.15 6.24 10.63
CA GLN A 153 -17.47 5.79 11.08
C GLN A 153 -18.60 6.57 10.40
N ILE A 154 -18.34 7.81 9.96
CA ILE A 154 -19.33 8.71 9.35
C ILE A 154 -20.05 8.05 8.16
N ASN A 155 -19.35 7.21 7.42
CA ASN A 155 -19.82 6.55 6.21
C ASN A 155 -19.58 5.02 6.23
N GLY A 156 -19.37 4.43 7.41
CA GLY A 156 -19.18 2.98 7.57
C GLY A 156 -17.86 2.43 7.01
N MET A 157 -16.90 3.28 6.63
CA MET A 157 -15.62 2.87 6.05
C MET A 157 -14.72 2.05 7.00
N HIS A 158 -15.02 2.08 8.29
CA HIS A 158 -14.40 1.23 9.30
C HIS A 158 -14.81 -0.25 9.26
N GLU A 159 -15.93 -0.58 8.62
CA GLU A 159 -16.43 -1.97 8.50
C GLU A 159 -15.98 -2.64 7.20
N ARG A 160 -15.51 -1.85 6.22
CA ARG A 160 -15.13 -2.33 4.89
C ARG A 160 -13.85 -3.15 4.92
N ASN A 161 -13.81 -4.23 4.13
CA ASN A 161 -12.65 -5.13 4.09
C ASN A 161 -11.54 -4.62 3.17
N TYR A 162 -10.99 -3.45 3.49
CA TYR A 162 -9.93 -2.79 2.71
C TYR A 162 -8.52 -3.07 3.24
N ALA A 163 -8.36 -4.00 4.18
CA ALA A 163 -7.05 -4.52 4.60
C ALA A 163 -6.85 -5.92 4.01
N PHE A 164 -5.69 -6.14 3.39
CA PHE A 164 -5.33 -7.41 2.78
C PHE A 164 -4.00 -7.92 3.31
N SER A 165 -3.89 -9.22 3.51
CA SER A 165 -2.65 -9.85 3.97
C SER A 165 -2.46 -11.27 3.46
N ILE A 166 -1.19 -11.68 3.41
CA ILE A 166 -0.75 -13.06 3.18
C ILE A 166 0.19 -13.49 4.31
N ASP A 167 0.38 -14.81 4.46
CA ASP A 167 1.25 -15.37 5.49
C ASP A 167 2.29 -16.30 4.83
N PRO A 168 3.51 -15.82 4.56
CA PRO A 168 4.56 -16.62 3.92
C PRO A 168 5.27 -17.59 4.88
N LYS A 169 4.81 -17.71 6.15
CA LYS A 169 5.37 -18.65 7.14
C LYS A 169 4.65 -19.99 7.19
N LYS A 170 3.80 -20.30 6.20
CA LYS A 170 3.19 -21.62 6.03
C LYS A 170 3.95 -22.43 5.00
#